data_AF-A0AAW2FV32-F1
#
_entry.id   AF-A0AAW2FV32-F1
#
_cell.length_a   1.000
_cell.length_b   1.000
_cell.length_c   1.000
_cell.angle_alpha   90.00
_cell.angle_beta   90.00
_cell.angle_gamma   90.00
#
_symmetry.space_group_name_H-M   'P 1'
#
loop_
_entity.id
_entity.type
_entity.pdbx_description
1 polymer ?
#
loop_
_entity_poly.entity_id
_entity_poly.type
_entity_poly.pdbx_seq_one_letter_code
_entity_poly.pdbx_strand_id
1 'polypeptide(L)' 'MHYSSTAFSRNNQLKTIVPKRQLDGGIFDLIGGVFQGNNEVKLGQREGFSKKDILKIRRMYNCGKRDIIGYDNE' A
#
# COMPACT_ATOMS: atom_id res chain seq x y z
N MET A 1 2.12 0.67 6.28
CA MET A 1 2.93 0.10 7.40
C MET A 1 4.27 -0.54 6.95
N HIS A 2 5.07 0.10 6.08
CA HIS A 2 6.32 -0.49 5.58
C HIS A 2 7.56 0.03 6.31
N TYR A 3 8.59 -0.79 6.46
CA TYR A 3 9.94 -0.35 6.84
C TYR A 3 10.57 0.55 5.77
N SER A 4 11.54 1.38 6.15
CA SER A 4 12.38 2.13 5.21
C SER A 4 13.37 1.20 4.51
N SER A 5 13.92 1.65 3.38
CA SER A 5 14.89 0.87 2.61
C SER A 5 16.18 0.56 3.37
N THR A 6 16.56 1.38 4.36
CA THR A 6 17.78 1.25 5.17
C THR A 6 17.49 0.75 6.60
N ALA A 7 16.31 0.19 6.87
CA ALA A 7 15.96 -0.27 8.20
C ALA A 7 17.02 -1.26 8.73
N PHE A 8 17.56 -0.97 9.92
CA PHE A 8 18.64 -1.72 10.58
C PHE A 8 19.97 -1.78 9.79
N SER A 9 20.17 -0.94 8.77
CA SER A 9 21.47 -0.79 8.13
C SER A 9 22.45 -0.09 9.08
N ARG A 10 23.69 -0.58 9.11
CA ARG A 10 24.80 0.15 9.74
C ARG A 10 24.90 1.54 9.12
N ASN A 11 24.78 2.58 9.95
CA ASN A 11 24.88 3.99 9.57
C ASN A 11 24.00 4.41 8.36
N ASN A 12 22.89 3.72 8.10
CA ASN A 12 22.04 3.96 6.91
C ASN A 12 22.77 3.91 5.56
N GLN A 13 23.94 3.27 5.48
CA GLN A 13 24.78 3.28 4.28
C GLN A 13 24.29 2.34 3.17
N LEU A 14 23.61 1.25 3.52
CA LEU A 14 23.17 0.23 2.57
C LEU A 14 21.64 0.05 2.64
N LYS A 15 21.02 -0.17 1.48
CA LYS A 15 19.61 -0.58 1.42
C LYS A 15 19.52 -2.05 1.84
N THR A 16 18.87 -2.33 2.97
CA THR A 16 18.58 -3.68 3.48
C THR A 16 17.29 -4.26 2.88
N ILE A 17 16.39 -3.40 2.40
CA ILE A 17 15.13 -3.78 1.79
C ILE A 17 15.07 -3.16 0.38
N VAL A 18 15.00 -4.03 -0.63
CA VAL A 18 14.96 -3.63 -2.05
C VAL A 18 13.67 -4.19 -2.69
N PRO A 19 12.80 -3.33 -3.25
CA PRO A 19 11.62 -3.79 -3.99
C PRO A 19 12.04 -4.66 -5.19
N LYS A 20 11.40 -5.82 -5.33
CA LYS A 20 11.54 -6.60 -6.56
C LYS A 20 10.76 -5.89 -7.67
N ARG A 21 11.31 -5.80 -8.87
CA ARG A 21 10.53 -5.36 -10.05
C ARG A 21 9.46 -6.41 -10.31
N GLN A 22 8.20 -6.02 -10.17
CA GLN A 22 7.11 -6.80 -10.73
C GLN A 22 7.03 -6.44 -12.22
N LEU A 23 7.48 -7.37 -13.06
CA LEU A 23 7.00 -7.46 -14.43
C LEU A 23 5.63 -8.12 -14.31
N ASP A 24 4.61 -7.33 -14.04
CA ASP A 24 3.24 -7.86 -13.99
C ASP A 24 2.83 -8.05 -15.45
N GLY A 25 3.07 -9.25 -15.98
CA GLY A 25 2.88 -9.66 -17.39
C GLY A 25 1.44 -9.62 -17.92
N GLY A 26 0.70 -8.56 -17.62
CA GLY A 26 -0.60 -8.24 -18.20
C GLY A 26 -0.45 -7.25 -19.36
N ILE A 27 -1.47 -7.24 -20.24
CA ILE A 27 -1.59 -6.35 -21.42
C ILE A 27 -1.42 -4.86 -21.08
N PHE A 28 -1.71 -4.43 -19.85
CA PHE A 28 -1.53 -3.05 -19.39
C PHE A 28 -0.06 -2.63 -19.22
N ASP A 29 0.87 -3.56 -19.05
CA ASP A 29 2.32 -3.26 -18.95
C ASP A 29 2.91 -2.91 -20.33
N LEU A 30 2.31 -3.41 -21.42
CA LEU A 30 2.77 -3.15 -22.79
C LEU A 30 2.38 -1.75 -23.31
N ILE A 31 1.19 -1.27 -22.97
CA ILE A 31 0.76 0.12 -23.30
C ILE A 31 1.28 1.11 -22.24
N GLY A 32 1.44 0.67 -20.98
CA GLY A 32 2.00 1.47 -19.90
C GLY A 32 3.51 1.69 -19.98
N GLY A 33 4.25 0.86 -20.73
CA GLY A 33 5.72 0.93 -20.85
C GLY A 33 6.27 2.24 -21.43
N VAL A 34 5.45 3.05 -22.12
CA VAL A 34 5.85 4.38 -22.63
C VAL A 34 5.74 5.47 -21.54
N PHE A 35 4.91 5.28 -20.51
CA PHE A 35 4.72 6.24 -19.41
C PHE A 35 5.30 5.75 -18.07
N GLN A 36 5.97 4.59 -18.05
CA GLN A 36 6.56 3.99 -16.86
C GLN A 36 7.91 4.65 -16.54
N GLY A 37 7.90 5.98 -16.37
CA GLY A 37 9.00 6.70 -15.74
C GLY A 37 9.24 6.10 -14.35
N ASN A 38 10.41 5.49 -14.16
CA ASN A 38 11.03 5.10 -12.87
C ASN A 38 10.12 5.26 -11.63
N ASN A 39 9.09 4.43 -11.51
CA ASN A 39 8.22 4.44 -10.32
C ASN A 39 8.96 3.72 -9.19
N GLU A 40 10.00 4.37 -8.65
CA GLU A 40 10.69 3.87 -7.46
C GLU A 40 9.67 3.83 -6.31
N VAL A 41 9.35 2.62 -5.85
CA VAL A 41 8.38 2.41 -4.78
C VAL A 41 8.93 3.06 -3.51
N LYS A 42 8.28 4.15 -3.06
CA LYS A 42 8.63 4.82 -1.81
C LYS A 42 8.31 3.91 -0.61
N LEU A 43 9.36 3.46 0.07
CA LEU A 43 9.29 2.67 1.29
C LEU A 43 9.43 3.56 2.52
N GLY A 44 8.87 3.13 3.66
CA GLY A 44 9.15 3.76 4.94
C GLY A 44 8.45 5.09 5.25
N GLN A 45 7.40 5.48 4.52
CA GLN A 45 6.69 6.74 4.78
C GLN A 45 6.17 6.83 6.24
N ARG A 46 6.24 8.03 6.85
CA ARG A 46 5.78 8.32 8.23
C ARG A 46 4.93 9.59 8.35
N GLU A 47 4.49 10.16 7.24
CA GLU A 47 3.64 11.37 7.21
C GLU A 47 2.17 11.07 7.58
N GLY A 48 1.73 9.83 7.36
CA GLY A 48 0.36 9.40 7.63
C GLY A 48 0.03 8.05 7.00
N PHE A 49 -1.24 7.65 7.13
CA PHE A 49 -1.72 6.40 6.56
C PHE A 49 -1.79 6.46 5.04
N SER A 50 -1.36 5.38 4.38
CA SER A 50 -1.65 5.21 2.96
C SER A 50 -3.15 4.98 2.75
N LYS A 51 -3.65 5.29 1.55
CA LYS A 51 -5.03 4.97 1.16
C LYS A 51 -5.35 3.47 1.38
N LYS A 52 -4.39 2.58 1.11
CA LYS A 52 -4.52 1.14 1.34
C LYS A 52 -4.60 0.77 2.82
N ASP A 53 -3.80 1.41 3.68
CA ASP A 53 -3.87 1.19 5.13
C ASP A 53 -5.24 1.62 5.68
N ILE A 54 -5.77 2.79 5.27
CA ILE A 54 -7.12 3.27 5.65
C ILE A 54 -8.20 2.26 5.23
N LEU A 55 -8.15 1.77 3.99
CA LEU A 55 -9.11 0.79 3.49
C LEU A 55 -9.08 -0.52 4.28
N LYS A 56 -7.88 -1.01 4.64
CA LYS A 56 -7.73 -2.22 5.47
C LYS A 56 -8.35 -2.03 6.85
N ILE A 57 -8.05 -0.92 7.52
CA ILE A 57 -8.60 -0.62 8.86
C ILE A 57 -10.13 -0.51 8.81
N ARG A 58 -10.69 0.22 7.82
CA ARG A 58 -12.14 0.34 7.64
C ARG A 58 -12.83 -1.01 7.46
N ARG A 59 -12.22 -1.93 6.70
CA ARG A 59 -12.74 -3.29 6.51
C ARG A 59 -12.67 -4.11 7.79
N MET A 60 -11.56 -4.01 8.52
CA MET A 60 -11.34 -4.76 9.75
C MET A 60 -12.34 -4.39 10.85
N TYR A 61 -12.63 -3.09 11.01
CA TYR A 61 -13.56 -2.58 12.02
C TYR A 61 -14.96 -2.28 11.46
N ASN A 62 -15.26 -2.71 10.24
CA ASN A 62 -16.56 -2.52 9.60
C ASN A 62 -17.05 -1.05 9.58
N CYS A 63 -16.12 -0.09 9.51
CA CYS A 63 -16.45 1.33 9.59
C CYS A 63 -17.36 1.74 8.41
N GLY A 64 -18.45 2.44 8.72
CA GLY A 64 -19.37 2.96 7.70
C GLY A 64 -20.48 2.00 7.28
N LYS A 65 -20.51 0.76 7.78
CA LYS A 65 -21.78 0.06 7.89
C LYS A 65 -22.54 0.70 9.03
N ARG A 66 -23.58 1.47 8.71
CA ARG A 66 -24.66 1.65 9.67
C ARG A 66 -25.26 0.26 9.79
N ASP A 67 -25.24 -0.32 10.98
CA ASP A 67 -26.15 -1.41 11.25
C ASP A 67 -27.52 -0.83 10.92
N ILE A 68 -28.13 -1.29 9.83
CA ILE A 68 -29.55 -1.12 9.63
C ILE A 68 -30.11 -1.96 10.75
N ILE A 69 -30.31 -1.34 11.92
CA ILE A 69 -31.13 -1.89 12.97
C ILE A 69 -32.50 -1.93 12.31
N GLY A 70 -32.79 -3.06 11.68
CA GLY A 70 -34.14 -3.45 11.35
C GLY A 70 -34.87 -3.46 12.69
N TYR A 71 -35.73 -2.47 12.89
CA TYR A 71 -36.86 -2.68 13.77
C TYR A 71 -37.69 -3.76 13.09
N ASP A 72 -37.46 -5.01 13.48
CA ASP A 72 -38.45 -6.06 13.31
C ASP A 72 -39.64 -5.61 14.16
N ASN A 73 -40.59 -4.95 13.50
CA ASN A 73 -41.91 -4.70 14.06
C ASN A 73 -42.71 -5.98 13.82
N GLU A 74 -42.80 -6.81 14.85
CA GLU A 74 -43.87 -7.81 14.99
C GLU A 74 -44.51 -7.65 16.37
#